data_AF-A0A2C9CHF7-F1
#
_entry.id   AF-A0A2C9CHF7-F1
#
_cell.length_a   1.000
_cell.length_b   1.000
_cell.length_c   1.000
_cell.angle_alpha   90.00
_cell.angle_beta   90.00
_cell.angle_gamma   90.00
#
_symmetry.space_group_name_H-M   'P 1'
#
loop_
_entity.id
_entity.type
_entity.pdbx_description
1 polymer ?
#
loop_
_entity_poly.entity_id
_entity_poly.type
_entity_poly.pdbx_seq_one_letter_code
_entity_poly.pdbx_strand_id
1 'polypeptide(L)'
;MKAFLFVFFCIFFSVPLAVYAHGLSLFSKEKTLYASYSDHTPASGAKVVLVDANGVIILQDKMDEKGIVEVAGEFGDNTSLNHCR
;
A
#
# COMPACT_ATOMS: atom_id res chain seq x y z
N MET A 1 -45.48 -3.02 17.25
CA MET A 1 -44.75 -2.25 16.23
C MET A 1 -43.37 -1.75 16.70
N LYS A 2 -43.13 -1.51 17.99
CA LYS A 2 -41.85 -0.98 18.52
C LYS A 2 -40.68 -1.99 18.50
N ALA A 3 -40.95 -3.25 18.85
CA ALA A 3 -39.92 -4.30 18.88
C ALA A 3 -39.41 -4.72 17.50
N PHE A 4 -40.28 -4.67 16.47
CA PHE A 4 -39.92 -5.06 15.11
C PHE A 4 -38.91 -4.08 14.48
N LEU A 5 -39.05 -2.79 14.79
CA LEU A 5 -38.17 -1.72 14.32
C LEU A 5 -36.78 -1.82 14.97
N PHE A 6 -36.72 -2.25 16.23
CA PHE A 6 -35.47 -2.48 16.95
C PHE A 6 -34.68 -3.65 16.35
N VAL A 7 -35.34 -4.77 16.04
CA VAL A 7 -34.68 -5.94 15.43
C VAL A 7 -34.13 -5.60 14.03
N PHE A 8 -34.88 -4.84 13.24
CA PHE A 8 -34.42 -4.39 11.92
C PHE A 8 -33.16 -3.51 12.02
N PHE A 9 -33.09 -2.61 13.00
CA PHE A 9 -31.93 -1.77 13.25
C PHE A 9 -30.68 -2.59 13.63
N CYS A 10 -30.84 -3.62 14.46
CA CYS A 10 -29.73 -4.51 14.82
C CYS A 10 -29.18 -5.29 13.63
N ILE A 11 -30.03 -5.74 12.69
CA ILE A 11 -29.58 -6.50 11.52
C ILE A 11 -28.80 -5.59 10.54
N PHE A 12 -29.25 -4.36 10.32
CA PHE A 12 -28.56 -3.41 9.43
C PHE A 12 -27.22 -2.92 9.99
N PHE A 13 -27.11 -2.75 11.31
CA PHE A 13 -25.87 -2.29 11.94
C PHE A 13 -24.84 -3.42 12.17
N SER A 14 -25.28 -4.69 12.09
CA SER A 14 -24.41 -5.86 12.29
C SER A 14 -23.75 -6.36 11.01
N VAL A 15 -24.00 -5.75 9.85
CA VAL A 15 -23.24 -6.07 8.64
C VAL A 15 -21.92 -5.30 8.72
N PRO A 16 -20.78 -5.95 9.00
CA PRO A 16 -19.50 -5.28 8.88
C PRO A 16 -19.37 -4.85 7.42
N LEU A 17 -19.43 -3.55 7.16
CA LEU A 17 -18.88 -2.98 5.95
C LEU A 17 -17.42 -3.39 5.96
N ALA A 18 -17.09 -4.45 5.22
CA ALA A 18 -15.72 -4.85 4.96
C ALA A 18 -15.09 -3.72 4.14
N VAL A 19 -14.55 -2.72 4.84
CA VAL A 19 -13.68 -1.72 4.23
C VAL A 19 -12.43 -2.50 3.83
N TYR A 20 -12.41 -2.92 2.57
CA TYR A 20 -11.26 -3.60 1.98
C TYR A 20 -10.15 -2.55 1.91
N ALA A 21 -9.28 -2.54 2.92
CA ALA A 21 -8.02 -1.83 2.80
C ALA A 21 -7.26 -2.53 1.68
N HIS A 22 -7.24 -1.93 0.50
CA HIS A 22 -6.43 -2.42 -0.62
C HIS A 22 -4.98 -2.38 -0.16
N GLY A 23 -4.44 -3.54 0.22
CA GLY A 23 -3.10 -3.64 0.77
C GLY A 23 -2.07 -3.20 -0.26
N LEU A 24 -1.02 -2.50 0.16
CA LEU A 24 0.09 -2.13 -0.73
C LEU A 24 1.22 -3.14 -0.53
N SER A 25 1.57 -3.85 -1.59
CA SER A 25 2.76 -4.70 -1.64
C SER A 25 3.90 -3.90 -2.25
N LEU A 26 5.06 -3.92 -1.59
CA LEU A 26 6.24 -3.18 -2.02
C LEU A 26 7.45 -4.09 -1.97
N PHE A 27 8.18 -4.17 -3.08
CA PHE A 27 9.31 -5.07 -3.26
C PHE A 27 10.44 -4.33 -3.96
N SER A 28 11.68 -4.63 -3.55
CA SER A 28 12.88 -4.09 -4.20
C SER A 28 13.71 -5.22 -4.78
N LYS A 29 14.20 -5.04 -5.99
CA LYS A 29 15.17 -5.94 -6.61
C LYS A 29 16.23 -5.11 -7.31
N GLU A 30 17.49 -5.36 -6.94
CA GLU A 30 18.66 -4.66 -7.45
C GLU A 30 18.56 -3.14 -7.22
N LYS A 31 18.12 -2.39 -8.23
CA LYS A 31 17.94 -0.93 -8.20
C LYS A 31 16.53 -0.50 -8.60
N THR A 32 15.59 -1.44 -8.59
CA THR A 32 14.24 -1.24 -9.06
C THR A 32 13.25 -1.54 -7.95
N LEU A 33 12.33 -0.61 -7.72
CA LEU A 33 11.29 -0.73 -6.74
C LEU A 33 9.96 -0.99 -7.45
N TYR A 34 9.26 -2.00 -6.98
CA TYR A 34 7.99 -2.48 -7.51
C TYR A 34 6.93 -2.29 -6.43
N ALA A 35 5.78 -1.72 -6.79
CA ALA A 35 4.62 -1.75 -5.93
C ALA A 35 3.33 -2.07 -6.66
N SER A 36 2.49 -2.84 -5.98
CA SER A 36 1.18 -3.27 -6.46
C SER A 36 0.20 -3.28 -5.30
N TYR A 37 -1.07 -3.08 -5.61
CA TYR A 37 -2.14 -3.23 -4.64
C TYR A 37 -2.48 -4.72 -4.45
N SER A 38 -3.26 -5.03 -3.42
CA SER A 38 -3.65 -6.39 -3.05
C SER A 38 -4.46 -7.12 -4.11
N ASP A 39 -5.06 -6.38 -5.04
CA ASP A 39 -5.74 -6.89 -6.23
C ASP A 39 -4.79 -7.12 -7.42
N HIS A 40 -3.48 -7.04 -7.18
CA HIS A 40 -2.40 -7.15 -8.16
C HIS A 40 -2.38 -6.04 -9.21
N THR A 41 -3.16 -4.97 -9.03
CA THR A 41 -3.05 -3.80 -9.91
C THR A 41 -1.77 -3.02 -9.61
N PRO A 42 -1.09 -2.46 -10.64
CA PRO A 42 0.09 -1.63 -10.42
C PRO A 42 -0.22 -0.39 -9.59
N ALA A 43 0.69 -0.01 -8.69
CA ALA A 43 0.60 1.25 -7.94
C ALA A 43 1.00 2.45 -8.82
N SER A 44 0.42 2.55 -10.01
CA SER A 44 0.79 3.55 -11.00
C SER A 44 0.55 4.98 -10.50
N GLY A 45 1.50 5.87 -10.78
CA GLY A 45 1.42 7.29 -10.39
C GLY A 45 1.62 7.54 -8.90
N ALA A 46 1.85 6.50 -8.09
CA ALA A 46 2.20 6.65 -6.68
C ALA A 46 3.49 7.46 -6.55
N LYS A 47 3.49 8.42 -5.61
CA LYS A 47 4.66 9.23 -5.31
C LYS A 47 5.63 8.42 -4.45
N VAL A 48 6.87 8.28 -4.92
CA VAL A 48 7.95 7.60 -4.21
C VAL A 48 8.88 8.66 -3.65
N VAL A 49 9.17 8.56 -2.36
CA VAL A 49 10.13 9.43 -1.68
C VAL A 49 11.11 8.54 -0.92
N LEU A 50 12.37 8.59 -1.33
CA LEU A 50 13.47 7.96 -0.62
C LEU A 50 14.09 8.99 0.31
N VAL A 51 14.26 8.62 1.58
CA VAL A 51 14.89 9.46 2.61
C VAL A 51 16.08 8.73 3.22
N ASP A 52 17.10 9.48 3.61
CA ASP A 52 18.24 8.96 4.37
C ASP A 52 17.85 8.71 5.85
N ALA A 53 18.79 8.20 6.64
CA ALA A 53 18.59 7.98 8.08
C ALA A 53 18.31 9.26 8.88
N ASN A 54 18.63 10.44 8.33
CA ASN A 54 18.40 11.74 8.94
C ASN A 54 17.10 12.41 8.44
N GLY A 55 16.33 11.75 7.57
CA GLY A 55 15.10 12.28 6.97
C GLY A 55 15.31 13.21 5.77
N VAL A 56 16.54 13.31 5.24
CA VAL A 56 16.85 14.08 4.03
C VAL A 56 16.36 13.32 2.81
N ILE A 57 15.65 14.00 1.90
CA ILE A 57 15.15 13.40 0.66
C ILE A 57 16.32 13.14 -0.30
N ILE A 58 16.55 11.86 -0.62
CA ILE A 58 17.55 11.40 -1.59
C ILE A 58 16.95 11.33 -3.00
N LEU A 59 15.71 10.83 -3.13
CA LEU A 59 15.02 10.69 -4.40
C LEU A 59 13.53 10.98 -4.21
N GLN A 60 12.95 11.68 -5.18
CA GLN A 60 11.51 11.91 -5.26
C GLN A 60 11.06 11.72 -6.69
N ASP A 61 10.23 10.72 -6.93
CA ASP A 61 9.74 10.39 -8.27
C ASP A 61 8.31 9.84 -8.21
N LYS A 62 7.76 9.47 -9.36
CA LYS A 62 6.49 8.76 -9.51
C LYS A 62 6.71 7.38 -10.10
N MET A 63 5.93 6.42 -9.63
CA MET A 63 5.86 5.11 -10.27
C MET A 63 5.28 5.23 -11.69
N ASP A 64 5.85 4.44 -12.59
CA ASP A 64 5.37 4.31 -13.96
C ASP A 64 4.00 3.59 -14.03
N GLU A 65 3.53 3.33 -15.25
CA GLU A 65 2.26 2.62 -15.52
C GLU A 65 2.24 1.18 -14.99
N LYS A 66 3.41 0.60 -14.76
CA LYS A 66 3.61 -0.77 -14.27
C LYS A 66 3.89 -0.82 -12.77
N GLY A 67 3.85 0.30 -12.06
CA GLY A 67 4.12 0.36 -10.62
C GLY A 67 5.62 0.21 -10.31
N ILE A 68 6.47 0.61 -11.25
CA ILE A 68 7.91 0.46 -11.20
C ILE A 68 8.56 1.84 -11.10
N VAL A 69 9.63 1.94 -10.30
CA VAL A 69 10.55 3.08 -10.33
C VAL A 69 11.99 2.58 -10.27
N GLU A 70 12.84 3.11 -11.14
CA GLU A 70 14.28 2.89 -11.08
C GLU A 70 14.90 3.90 -10.13
N VAL A 71 15.57 3.41 -9.09
CA VAL A 71 16.22 4.24 -8.09
C VAL A 71 17.70 4.32 -8.44
N ALA A 72 18.14 5.49 -8.89
CA ALA A 72 19.56 5.76 -9.13
C ALA A 72 20.31 5.90 -7.78
N GLY A 73 20.63 4.77 -7.14
CA GLY A 73 21.37 4.71 -5.88
C GLY A 73 21.75 3.27 -5.50
N GLU A 74 22.78 3.09 -4.67
CA GLU A 74 23.08 1.79 -4.05
C GLU A 74 22.05 1.52 -2.95
N PHE A 75 21.11 0.60 -3.18
CA PHE A 75 20.40 -0.03 -2.08
C PHE A 75 21.41 -0.88 -1.31
N GLY A 76 21.72 -0.51 -0.07
CA GLY A 76 22.32 -1.45 0.87
C GLY A 76 21.38 -2.66 0.96
N ASP A 77 21.92 -3.85 0.73
CA ASP A 77 21.25 -5.13 0.41
C ASP A 77 20.35 -5.73 1.52
N ASN A 78 19.72 -4.89 2.36
CA ASN A 78 19.14 -5.28 3.64
C ASN A 78 17.63 -5.01 3.78
N THR A 79 16.90 -4.65 2.72
CA THR A 79 15.43 -4.50 2.79
C THR A 79 14.72 -5.82 2.49
N SER A 80 14.84 -6.76 3.41
CA SER A 80 13.77 -7.74 3.67
C SER A 80 12.59 -6.95 4.25
N LEU A 81 11.71 -6.44 3.39
CA LEU A 81 10.40 -5.93 3.79
C LEU A 81 9.61 -7.12 4.34
N ASN A 82 9.68 -7.29 5.66
CA ASN A 82 8.90 -8.28 6.37
C ASN A 82 7.44 -8.12 5.98
N HIS A 83 6.92 -9.16 5.34
CA HIS A 83 5.53 -9.47 5.13
C HIS A 83 4.69 -8.99 6.33
N CYS A 84 4.02 -7.84 6.19
CA CYS A 84 3.01 -7.42 7.14
C CYS A 84 1.79 -8.31 6.92
N ARG A 85 1.68 -9.33 7.77
CA ARG A 85 0.52 -10.21 7.90
C ARG A 85 -0.58 -9.55 8.71
#